data_AF-A0A1S8SV90-F1
#
_entry.id   AF-A0A1S8SV90-F1
#
_cell.length_a   1.000
_cell.length_b   1.000
_cell.length_c   1.000
_cell.angle_alpha   90.00
_cell.angle_beta   90.00
_cell.angle_gamma   90.00
#
_symmetry.space_group_name_H-M   'P 1'
#
loop_
_entity.id
_entity.type
_entity.pdbx_description
1 polymer ?
#
loop_
_entity_poly.entity_id
_entity_poly.type
_entity_poly.pdbx_seq_one_letter_code
_entity_poly.pdbx_strand_id
1 'polypeptide(L)'
;MTEKITCTEGNIKTSIPFLTINRHTYASPLTLSVLTHSFCIILQGMKETSFGKGIGLLLCRRLVASLIDIPASGQIVNASKDLPFIGLRVDFTTKEIASVAMEVVYESPSQFSREYRRLLVYHQNKILNG
;
A
#
# COMPACT_ATOMS: atom_id res chain seq x y z
N MET A 1 2.53 21.45 2.57
CA MET A 1 2.48 20.75 1.25
C MET A 1 1.14 20.02 1.01
N THR A 2 0.13 20.18 1.87
CA THR A 2 -1.17 19.48 1.84
C THR A 2 -2.36 20.37 1.45
N GLU A 3 -2.15 21.67 1.20
CA GLU A 3 -3.21 22.69 1.07
C GLU A 3 -4.10 22.58 -0.20
N LYS A 4 -3.79 21.66 -1.13
CA LYS A 4 -4.59 21.41 -2.34
C LYS A 4 -5.19 20.01 -2.41
N ILE A 5 -5.22 19.29 -1.31
CA ILE A 5 -5.89 17.99 -1.25
C ILE A 5 -7.39 18.26 -1.04
N THR A 6 -8.21 17.74 -1.95
CA THR A 6 -9.67 17.86 -1.93
C THR A 6 -10.29 17.63 -0.54
N CYS A 7 -11.34 18.39 -0.21
CA CYS A 7 -12.12 18.22 1.02
C CYS A 7 -13.09 17.03 0.97
N THR A 8 -13.20 16.34 -0.17
CA THR A 8 -14.05 15.16 -0.34
C THR A 8 -13.54 14.00 0.52
N GLU A 9 -14.47 13.20 1.04
CA GLU A 9 -14.18 12.02 1.86
C GLU A 9 -14.13 10.75 1.00
N GLY A 10 -13.29 9.79 1.37
CA GLY A 10 -13.20 8.46 0.76
C GLY A 10 -12.09 8.31 -0.28
N ASN A 11 -12.28 7.32 -1.16
CA ASN A 11 -11.34 6.98 -2.23
C ASN A 11 -11.72 7.77 -3.49
N ILE A 12 -10.97 8.83 -3.77
CA ILE A 12 -11.31 9.84 -4.77
C ILE A 12 -10.48 9.58 -6.02
N LYS A 13 -11.16 9.27 -7.12
CA LYS A 13 -10.51 9.20 -8.43
C LYS A 13 -10.10 10.59 -8.88
N THR A 14 -8.89 10.70 -9.41
CA THR A 14 -8.37 11.96 -9.93
C THR A 14 -8.59 12.04 -11.45
N SER A 15 -8.28 13.18 -12.05
CA SER A 15 -8.20 13.30 -13.52
C SER A 15 -7.08 12.44 -14.13
N ILE A 16 -6.14 11.95 -13.32
CA ILE A 16 -5.14 10.97 -13.70
C ILE A 16 -5.73 9.57 -13.47
N PRO A 17 -6.04 8.79 -14.52
CA PRO A 17 -6.88 7.58 -14.39
C PRO A 17 -6.38 6.52 -13.41
N PHE A 18 -5.06 6.36 -13.32
CA PHE A 18 -4.41 5.38 -12.46
C PHE A 18 -4.14 5.89 -11.03
N LEU A 19 -4.44 7.16 -10.73
CA LEU A 19 -4.17 7.78 -9.43
C LEU A 19 -5.46 7.98 -8.64
N THR A 20 -5.45 7.45 -7.41
CA THR A 20 -6.53 7.59 -6.42
C THR A 20 -5.99 8.26 -5.16
N ILE A 21 -6.73 9.24 -4.64
CA ILE A 21 -6.45 9.88 -3.34
C ILE A 21 -7.42 9.30 -2.32
N ASN A 22 -6.90 8.76 -1.22
CA ASN A 22 -7.71 8.28 -0.11
C ASN A 22 -7.67 9.31 1.01
N ARG A 23 -8.80 9.92 1.33
CA ARG A 23 -8.92 10.88 2.43
C ARG A 23 -9.97 10.42 3.42
N HIS A 24 -9.60 10.31 4.69
CA HIS A 24 -10.52 9.95 5.75
C HIS A 24 -10.30 10.83 6.98
N THR A 25 -11.39 11.33 7.54
CA THR A 25 -11.49 12.24 8.70
C THR A 25 -12.05 11.54 9.94
N TYR A 26 -12.26 10.23 9.86
CA TYR A 26 -12.67 9.39 10.96
C TYR A 26 -12.03 8.01 10.82
N ALA A 27 -11.86 7.31 11.94
CA ALA A 27 -11.41 5.93 11.94
C ALA A 27 -12.37 5.06 11.12
N SER A 28 -11.83 4.14 10.32
CA SER A 28 -12.65 3.23 9.53
C SER A 28 -12.80 1.89 10.25
N PRO A 29 -13.89 1.14 10.02
CA PRO A 29 -13.92 -0.27 10.42
C PRO A 29 -12.84 -1.07 9.69
N LEU A 30 -12.51 -2.24 10.23
CA LEU A 30 -11.68 -3.21 9.54
C LEU A 30 -12.38 -3.70 8.27
N THR A 31 -11.74 -3.46 7.14
CA THR A 31 -12.27 -3.86 5.82
C THR A 31 -11.40 -4.94 5.21
N LEU A 32 -12.02 -5.97 4.65
CA LEU A 32 -11.34 -6.99 3.85
C LEU A 32 -11.22 -6.49 2.42
N SER A 33 -10.04 -6.63 1.83
CA SER A 33 -9.75 -6.19 0.47
C SER A 33 -8.69 -7.06 -0.17
N VAL A 34 -8.55 -6.94 -1.48
CA VAL A 34 -7.39 -7.46 -2.20
C VAL A 34 -6.53 -6.27 -2.58
N LEU A 35 -5.27 -6.28 -2.14
CA LEU A 35 -4.28 -5.34 -2.61
C LEU A 35 -3.82 -5.81 -3.99
N THR A 36 -4.43 -5.24 -5.02
CA THR A 36 -4.08 -5.51 -6.42
C THR A 36 -2.81 -4.74 -6.82
N HIS A 37 -2.29 -4.99 -8.03
CA HIS A 37 -1.12 -4.32 -8.63
C HIS A 37 -1.14 -2.80 -8.44
N SER A 38 -0.48 -2.32 -7.38
CA SER A 38 -0.57 -0.93 -6.98
C SER A 38 0.55 -0.51 -6.04
N PHE A 39 0.81 0.79 -6.04
CA PHE A 39 1.73 1.48 -5.14
C PHE A 39 0.93 2.40 -4.23
N CYS A 40 1.00 2.16 -2.92
CA CYS A 40 0.27 2.89 -1.90
C CYS A 40 1.24 3.67 -0.99
N ILE A 41 1.07 4.98 -0.92
CA ILE A 41 1.84 5.86 -0.04
C ILE A 41 0.89 6.44 1.00
N ILE A 42 1.27 6.40 2.27
CA ILE A 42 0.58 7.17 3.32
C ILE A 42 1.30 8.49 3.49
N LEU A 43 0.62 9.58 3.15
CA LEU A 43 1.14 10.94 3.32
C LEU A 43 0.89 11.47 4.72
N GLN A 44 -0.28 11.15 5.29
CA GLN A 44 -0.69 11.59 6.62
C GLN A 44 -1.59 10.56 7.30
N GLY A 45 -1.58 10.53 8.63
CA GLY A 45 -2.38 9.61 9.44
C GLY A 45 -1.78 8.21 9.50
N MET A 46 -2.58 7.30 10.03
CA MET A 46 -2.16 5.95 10.37
C MET A 46 -3.14 4.96 9.77
N LYS A 47 -2.62 3.88 9.17
CA LYS A 47 -3.42 2.76 8.69
C LYS A 47 -2.85 1.47 9.26
N GLU A 48 -3.69 0.68 9.90
CA GLU A 48 -3.36 -0.70 10.23
C GLU A 48 -3.74 -1.57 9.05
N THR A 49 -2.82 -2.41 8.59
CA THR A 49 -3.05 -3.33 7.47
C THR A 49 -2.46 -4.67 7.81
N SER A 50 -3.27 -5.73 7.76
CA SER A 50 -2.78 -7.10 7.85
C SER A 50 -2.81 -7.78 6.49
N PHE A 51 -1.82 -8.63 6.23
CA PHE A 51 -1.71 -9.42 5.01
C PHE A 51 -1.79 -10.92 5.34
N GLY A 52 -2.63 -11.65 4.59
CA GLY A 52 -2.76 -13.11 4.75
C GLY A 52 -2.99 -13.57 6.20
N LYS A 53 -2.27 -14.61 6.63
CA LYS A 53 -2.43 -15.28 7.94
C LYS A 53 -1.66 -14.64 9.11
N GLY A 54 -1.54 -13.31 9.16
CA GLY A 54 -1.26 -12.63 10.45
C GLY A 54 -0.12 -11.63 10.54
N ILE A 55 0.40 -11.11 9.42
CA ILE A 55 1.35 -9.98 9.50
C ILE A 55 0.55 -8.68 9.49
N GLY A 56 0.30 -8.10 10.67
CA GLY A 56 -0.29 -6.78 10.87
C GLY A 56 0.78 -5.69 10.90
N LEU A 57 0.66 -4.68 10.04
CA LEU A 57 1.55 -3.52 9.98
C LEU A 57 0.77 -2.26 10.33
N LEU A 58 1.30 -1.49 11.27
CA LEU A 58 0.95 -0.09 11.42
C LEU A 58 1.77 0.73 10.42
N LEU A 59 1.07 1.41 9.52
CA LEU A 59 1.64 2.18 8.44
C LEU A 59 1.42 3.66 8.71
N CYS A 60 2.51 4.37 9.00
CA CYS A 60 2.53 5.83 9.23
C CYS A 60 3.68 6.41 8.41
N ARG A 61 3.39 7.27 7.44
CA ARG A 61 4.42 7.79 6.51
C ARG A 61 5.22 6.66 5.83
N ARG A 62 4.58 5.51 5.62
CA ARG A 62 5.17 4.31 5.05
C ARG A 62 4.65 4.09 3.63
N LEU A 63 5.50 3.42 2.86
CA LEU A 63 5.23 2.97 1.51
C LEU A 63 4.87 1.48 1.53
N VAL A 64 3.85 1.10 0.77
CA VAL A 64 3.51 -0.30 0.49
C VAL A 64 3.35 -0.46 -1.02
N ALA A 65 4.04 -1.42 -1.61
CA ALA A 65 3.92 -1.78 -3.01
C ALA A 65 3.50 -3.24 -3.14
N SER A 66 2.58 -3.54 -4.05
CA SER A 66 2.21 -4.92 -4.40
C SER A 66 2.26 -5.14 -5.90
N LEU A 67 2.96 -6.19 -6.31
CA LEU A 67 3.08 -6.64 -7.70
C LEU A 67 2.19 -7.86 -8.01
N ILE A 68 1.51 -8.38 -7.00
CA ILE A 68 0.57 -9.50 -7.10
C ILE A 68 -0.68 -9.17 -6.27
N ASP A 69 -1.76 -9.91 -6.51
CA ASP A 69 -2.96 -9.79 -5.70
C ASP A 69 -2.75 -10.41 -4.32
N ILE A 70 -2.76 -9.59 -3.27
CA ILE A 70 -2.55 -10.02 -1.88
C ILE A 70 -3.83 -9.78 -1.07
N PRO A 71 -4.45 -10.82 -0.47
CA PRO A 71 -5.52 -10.62 0.50
C PRO A 71 -5.01 -9.79 1.68
N ALA A 72 -5.69 -8.68 1.93
CA ALA A 72 -5.36 -7.76 3.00
C ALA A 72 -6.61 -7.38 3.78
N SER A 73 -6.45 -7.15 5.07
CA SER A 73 -7.44 -6.41 5.84
C SER A 73 -6.84 -5.09 6.30
N GLY A 74 -7.64 -4.04 6.44
CA GLY A 74 -7.10 -2.81 6.95
C GLY A 74 -8.14 -1.86 7.49
N GLN A 75 -7.67 -1.02 8.40
CA GLN A 75 -8.45 0.04 9.01
C GLN A 75 -7.62 1.30 9.13
N ILE A 76 -8.29 2.44 9.00
CA ILE A 76 -7.72 3.75 9.29
C ILE A 76 -7.91 3.99 10.78
N VAL A 77 -6.83 4.35 11.46
CA VAL A 77 -6.83 4.58 12.91
C VAL A 77 -6.51 6.04 13.21
N ASN A 78 -7.13 6.57 14.27
CA ASN A 78 -6.89 7.91 14.80
C ASN A 78 -7.08 9.09 13.81
N ALA A 79 -7.83 8.89 12.71
CA ALA A 79 -8.18 9.98 11.81
C ALA A 79 -9.25 10.88 12.43
N SER A 80 -9.07 12.19 12.28
CA SER A 80 -10.03 13.22 12.68
C SER A 80 -10.16 14.30 11.60
N LYS A 81 -11.07 15.26 11.78
CA LYS A 81 -11.16 16.43 10.88
C LYS A 81 -9.89 17.28 10.90
N ASP A 82 -9.27 17.42 12.08
CA ASP A 82 -8.05 18.22 12.27
C ASP A 82 -6.78 17.47 11.83
N LEU A 83 -6.81 16.13 11.90
CA LEU A 83 -5.73 15.26 11.46
C LEU A 83 -6.27 14.11 10.58
N PRO A 84 -6.63 14.40 9.32
CA PRO A 84 -7.15 13.36 8.43
C PRO A 84 -6.05 12.37 8.03
N PHE A 85 -6.46 11.13 7.80
CA PHE A 85 -5.67 10.19 7.02
C PHE A 85 -5.67 10.61 5.55
N ILE A 86 -4.48 10.63 4.94
CA ILE A 86 -4.27 10.93 3.54
C ILE A 86 -3.33 9.87 2.95
N GLY A 87 -3.82 9.14 1.96
CA GLY A 87 -3.04 8.19 1.19
C GLY A 87 -3.14 8.43 -0.31
N LEU A 88 -2.11 8.04 -1.04
CA LEU A 88 -2.12 7.96 -2.50
C LEU A 88 -2.04 6.50 -2.93
N ARG A 89 -2.78 6.14 -3.96
CA ARG A 89 -2.71 4.84 -4.60
C ARG A 89 -2.52 5.04 -6.10
N VAL A 90 -1.48 4.43 -6.64
CA VAL A 90 -1.19 4.34 -8.08
C VAL A 90 -1.45 2.90 -8.50
N ASP A 91 -2.37 2.69 -9.43
CA ASP A 91 -2.70 1.37 -9.96
C ASP A 91 -1.86 1.08 -11.20
N PHE A 92 -1.43 -0.17 -11.36
CA PHE A 92 -0.74 -0.66 -12.56
C PHE A 92 -1.55 -1.75 -13.23
N THR A 93 -1.43 -1.84 -14.54
CA THR A 93 -1.93 -2.96 -15.32
C THR A 93 -0.96 -4.14 -15.25
N THR A 94 -1.48 -5.36 -15.41
CA THR A 94 -0.63 -6.56 -15.51
C THR A 94 0.37 -6.45 -16.67
N LYS A 95 0.03 -5.75 -17.75
CA LYS A 95 0.93 -5.52 -18.89
C LYS A 95 2.11 -4.63 -18.53
N GLU A 96 1.88 -3.53 -17.79
CA GLU A 96 2.96 -2.66 -17.30
C GLU A 96 3.88 -3.40 -16.34
N ILE A 97 3.30 -4.18 -15.40
CA ILE A 97 4.09 -5.01 -14.49
C ILE A 97 4.90 -6.07 -15.25
N ALA A 98 4.31 -6.74 -16.24
CA ALA A 98 5.00 -7.73 -17.06
C ALA A 98 6.14 -7.12 -17.89
N SER A 99 5.92 -5.93 -18.46
CA SER A 99 6.95 -5.20 -19.21
C SER A 99 8.17 -4.91 -18.35
N VAL A 100 7.97 -4.34 -17.16
CA VAL A 100 9.07 -4.05 -16.23
C VAL A 100 9.72 -5.33 -15.73
N ALA A 101 8.94 -6.38 -15.43
CA ALA A 101 9.46 -7.66 -14.98
C ALA A 101 10.38 -8.33 -16.02
N MET A 102 10.15 -8.10 -17.32
CA MET A 102 11.01 -8.58 -18.40
C MET A 102 12.31 -7.78 -18.52
N GLU A 103 12.30 -6.49 -18.17
CA GLU A 103 13.50 -5.65 -18.14
C GLU A 103 14.38 -5.93 -16.92
N VAL A 104 13.79 -6.40 -15.82
CA VAL A 104 14.55 -6.89 -14.68
C VAL A 104 15.19 -8.22 -15.04
N VAL A 105 16.49 -8.20 -15.30
CA VAL A 105 17.29 -9.40 -15.56
C VAL A 105 17.38 -10.22 -14.26
N TYR A 106 16.52 -11.22 -14.15
CA TYR A 106 16.75 -12.33 -13.23
C TYR A 106 17.51 -13.42 -13.99
N GLU A 107 18.69 -13.79 -13.51
CA GLU A 107 19.51 -14.86 -14.05
C GLU A 107 18.81 -16.23 -13.99
N SER A 108 17.82 -16.39 -13.09
CA SER A 108 16.95 -17.56 -13.03
C SER A 108 15.67 -17.33 -12.22
N PRO A 109 14.61 -18.14 -12.41
CA PRO A 109 13.43 -18.17 -11.53
C PRO A 109 13.77 -18.40 -10.05
N SER A 110 14.91 -19.06 -9.78
CA SER A 110 15.39 -19.32 -8.43
C SER A 110 15.98 -18.07 -7.76
N GLN A 111 16.57 -17.15 -8.55
CA GLN A 111 17.05 -15.85 -8.07
C GLN A 111 15.86 -14.97 -7.68
N PHE A 112 14.83 -14.88 -8.54
CA PHE A 112 13.58 -14.18 -8.23
C PHE A 112 12.97 -14.68 -6.91
N SER A 113 12.81 -16.00 -6.78
CA SER A 113 12.22 -16.62 -5.57
C SER A 113 13.06 -16.39 -4.31
N ARG A 114 14.38 -16.23 -4.43
CA ARG A 114 15.31 -16.00 -3.33
C ARG A 114 15.29 -14.54 -2.88
N GLU A 115 15.30 -13.60 -3.82
CA GLU A 115 15.17 -12.17 -3.53
C GLU A 115 13.78 -11.83 -2.97
N TYR A 116 12.71 -12.43 -3.51
CA TYR A 116 11.36 -12.26 -2.98
C TYR A 116 11.25 -12.78 -1.52
N ARG A 117 11.83 -13.95 -1.22
CA ARG A 117 11.91 -14.45 0.16
C ARG A 117 12.75 -13.55 1.06
N ARG A 118 13.87 -13.02 0.58
CA ARG A 118 14.71 -12.07 1.34
C ARG A 118 13.95 -10.80 1.68
N LEU A 119 13.18 -10.23 0.75
CA LEU A 119 12.36 -9.05 1.02
C LEU A 119 11.30 -9.31 2.09
N LEU A 120 10.60 -10.45 2.01
CA LEU A 120 9.62 -10.86 3.02
C LEU A 120 10.26 -11.08 4.39
N VAL A 121 11.42 -11.76 4.44
CA VAL A 121 12.15 -12.06 5.68
C VAL A 121 12.84 -10.82 6.27
N TYR A 122 13.36 -9.91 5.45
CA TYR A 122 13.95 -8.64 5.88
C TYR A 122 12.91 -7.75 6.57
N HIS A 123 11.70 -7.69 6.00
CA HIS A 123 10.59 -7.02 6.66
C HIS A 123 10.21 -7.72 7.97
N GLN A 124 10.18 -9.05 8.02
CA GLN A 124 9.88 -9.80 9.25
C GLN A 124 10.93 -9.56 10.37
N ASN A 125 12.22 -9.56 10.05
CA ASN A 125 13.30 -9.41 11.04
C ASN A 125 13.50 -7.96 11.53
N LYS A 126 13.22 -6.96 10.69
CA LYS A 126 13.26 -5.55 11.12
C LYS A 126 12.09 -5.17 12.03
N ILE A 127 11.01 -5.96 12.01
CA ILE A 127 9.84 -5.79 12.88
C ILE A 127 10.03 -6.47 14.25
N LEU A 128 10.81 -7.55 14.32
CA LEU A 128 11.07 -8.26 15.59
C LEU A 128 12.20 -7.64 16.44
N ASN A 129 13.07 -6.85 15.82
CA ASN A 129 14.27 -6.29 16.47
C ASN A 129 14.28 -4.74 16.51
N GLY A 130 13.12 -4.10 16.43
CA GLY A 130 12.97 -2.64 16.40
C GLY A 130 11.87 -2.14 17.31
#